data_AF-T1AHZ5-F1
#
_entry.id   AF-T1AHZ5-F1
#
_cell.length_a   1.000
_cell.length_b   1.000
_cell.length_c   1.000
_cell.angle_alpha   90.00
_cell.angle_beta   90.00
_cell.angle_gamma   90.00
#
_symmetry.space_group_name_H-M   'P 1'
#
loop_
_entity.id
_entity.type
_entity.pdbx_description
1 polymer ?
#
loop_
_entity_poly.entity_id
_entity_poly.type
_entity_poly.pdbx_seq_one_letter_code
_entity_poly.pdbx_strand_id
1 'polypeptide(L)'
;SSFGLADRIRTIHGKAPEKLPVDPRPDRIFIGGTGGRLSELLDLSLEVLPPDGKVVINLATFENISEVLDWTRKKGSLPKSGRSRQEEEKPFWDFTGSKP
;
A
#
# COMPACT_ATOMS: atom_id res chain seq x y z
N SER A 1 23.08 17.42 0.97
CA SER A 1 22.02 17.76 1.93
C SER A 1 21.10 16.56 2.07
N SER A 2 21.02 15.94 3.24
CA SER A 2 19.99 14.91 3.50
C SER A 2 18.72 15.65 3.93
N PHE A 3 17.55 15.25 3.42
CA PHE A 3 16.22 15.87 3.63
C PHE A 3 15.71 15.84 5.10
N GLY A 4 16.58 15.76 6.11
CA GLY A 4 16.18 15.69 7.53
C GLY A 4 15.49 14.38 7.91
N LEU A 5 15.70 13.32 7.13
CA LEU A 5 15.04 12.03 7.29
C LEU A 5 15.73 11.08 8.26
N ALA A 6 16.98 11.37 8.66
CA ALA A 6 17.81 10.45 9.45
C ALA A 6 17.10 9.97 10.73
N ASP A 7 16.42 10.89 11.43
CA ASP A 7 15.72 10.58 12.69
C ASP A 7 14.27 10.08 12.47
N ARG A 8 13.81 10.01 11.22
CA ARG A 8 12.45 9.56 10.83
C ARG A 8 12.44 8.16 10.23
N ILE A 9 13.61 7.53 10.13
CA ILE A 9 13.78 6.19 9.57
C ILE A 9 14.35 5.30 10.65
N ARG A 10 13.68 4.17 10.89
CA ARG A 10 14.17 3.11 11.77
C ARG A 10 14.29 1.82 10.99
N THR A 11 15.51 1.32 10.86
CA THR A 11 15.77 0.04 10.23
C THR A 11 15.55 -1.09 11.23
N ILE A 12 14.80 -2.10 10.80
CA ILE A 12 14.57 -3.32 11.58
C ILE A 12 15.18 -4.49 10.79
N HIS A 13 16.18 -5.15 11.40
CA HIS A 13 16.80 -6.31 10.79
C HIS A 13 16.02 -7.57 11.13
N GLY A 14 15.62 -8.31 10.09
CA GLY A 14 14.87 -9.55 10.26
C GLY A 14 13.94 -9.84 9.11
N LYS A 15 13.20 -10.95 9.24
CA LYS A 15 12.11 -11.30 8.34
C LYS A 15 10.79 -10.81 8.92
N ALA A 16 9.93 -10.29 8.05
CA ALA A 16 8.53 -10.03 8.37
C ALA A 16 7.71 -11.30 8.11
N PRO A 17 6.65 -11.58 8.89
CA PRO A 17 6.07 -10.74 9.93
C PRO A 17 6.81 -10.76 11.28
N GLU A 18 7.69 -11.73 11.53
CA GLU A 18 8.14 -12.11 12.88
C GLU A 18 8.95 -11.04 13.63
N LYS A 19 9.65 -10.18 12.89
CA LYS A 19 10.48 -9.11 13.46
C LYS A 19 9.85 -7.73 13.36
N LEU A 20 8.65 -7.60 12.79
CA LEU A 20 7.95 -6.33 12.72
C LEU A 20 7.36 -5.96 14.09
N PRO A 21 7.71 -4.79 14.64
CA PRO A 21 7.08 -4.30 15.85
C PRO A 21 5.65 -3.87 15.53
N VAL A 22 4.73 -4.15 16.46
CA VAL A 22 3.31 -3.80 16.36
C VAL A 22 3.01 -2.41 16.94
N ASP A 23 3.96 -1.82 17.67
CA ASP A 23 3.88 -0.48 18.27
C ASP A 23 5.07 0.40 17.78
N PRO A 24 4.82 1.67 17.39
CA PRO A 24 3.51 2.29 17.21
C PRO A 24 2.76 1.65 16.05
N ARG A 25 1.42 1.60 16.17
CA ARG A 25 0.57 1.11 15.09
C ARG A 25 0.78 1.98 13.85
N PRO A 26 1.07 1.39 12.68
CA PRO A 26 1.28 2.16 11.48
C PRO A 26 -0.05 2.72 10.95
N ASP A 27 -0.02 3.91 10.35
CA ASP A 27 -1.14 4.41 9.56
C ASP A 27 -1.16 3.81 8.15
N ARG A 28 0.02 3.48 7.62
CA ARG A 28 0.22 3.02 6.24
C ARG A 28 1.27 1.92 6.20
N ILE A 29 0.99 0.87 5.44
CA ILE A 29 1.91 -0.25 5.22
C ILE A 29 2.18 -0.37 3.72
N PHE A 30 3.46 -0.45 3.36
CA PHE A 30 3.91 -0.72 2.00
C PHE A 30 4.62 -2.07 1.97
N ILE A 31 4.13 -2.99 1.13
CA ILE A 31 4.73 -4.31 0.93
C ILE A 31 5.38 -4.34 -0.45
N GLY A 32 6.70 -4.15 -0.48
CA GLY A 32 7.50 -4.22 -1.72
C GLY A 32 7.90 -5.64 -2.11
N GLY A 33 8.06 -6.53 -1.13
CA GLY A 33 8.39 -7.94 -1.34
C GLY A 33 7.81 -8.81 -0.22
N THR A 34 7.27 -9.96 -0.59
CA THR A 34 6.49 -10.83 0.33
C THR A 34 7.32 -11.98 0.90
N GLY A 35 8.42 -12.35 0.23
CA GLY A 35 9.23 -13.50 0.62
C GLY A 35 8.44 -14.82 0.68
N GLY A 36 7.37 -14.94 -0.11
CA GLY A 36 6.47 -16.10 -0.13
C GLY A 36 5.45 -16.16 1.02
N ARG A 37 5.34 -15.10 1.84
CA ARG A 37 4.45 -15.03 3.02
C ARG A 37 3.40 -13.92 2.88
N LEU A 38 2.81 -13.76 1.69
CA LEU A 38 1.91 -12.63 1.41
C LEU A 38 0.66 -12.64 2.29
N SER A 39 -0.01 -13.79 2.41
CA SER A 39 -1.19 -13.94 3.27
C SER A 39 -0.91 -13.59 4.73
N GLU A 40 0.23 -14.01 5.28
CA GLU A 40 0.62 -13.71 6.67
C GLU A 40 0.89 -12.21 6.89
N LEU A 41 1.53 -11.56 5.91
CA LEU A 41 1.78 -10.11 5.95
C LEU A 41 0.47 -9.31 5.88
N LEU A 42 -0.48 -9.77 5.05
CA LEU A 42 -1.81 -9.18 4.94
C LEU A 42 -2.61 -9.32 6.24
N ASP A 43 -2.56 -10.50 6.87
CA ASP A 43 -3.20 -10.74 8.17
C ASP A 43 -2.64 -9.83 9.26
N LEU A 44 -1.31 -9.74 9.38
CA LEU A 44 -0.67 -8.83 10.32
C LEU A 44 -1.07 -7.37 10.03
N SER A 45 -1.11 -6.99 8.75
CA SER A 45 -1.47 -5.62 8.35
C SER A 45 -2.88 -5.27 8.81
N LEU A 46 -3.86 -6.16 8.65
CA LEU A 46 -5.22 -5.94 9.14
C LEU A 46 -5.29 -5.83 10.67
N GLU A 47 -4.46 -6.58 11.39
CA GLU A 47 -4.45 -6.59 12.87
C GLU A 47 -3.91 -5.27 13.45
N VAL A 48 -2.84 -4.73 12.84
CA VAL A 48 -2.12 -3.57 13.40
C VAL A 48 -2.67 -2.23 12.90
N LEU A 49 -3.24 -2.18 11.69
CA LEU A 49 -3.75 -0.93 11.12
C LEU A 49 -4.96 -0.39 11.90
N PRO A 50 -5.08 0.94 12.03
CA PRO A 50 -6.33 1.57 12.47
C PRO A 50 -7.42 1.42 11.40
N PRO A 51 -8.69 1.73 11.70
CA PRO A 51 -9.79 1.63 10.73
C PRO A 51 -9.58 2.36 9.40
N ASP A 52 -8.92 3.53 9.41
CA ASP A 52 -8.57 4.32 8.22
C ASP A 52 -7.17 4.01 7.65
N GLY A 53 -6.58 2.92 8.14
CA GLY A 53 -5.29 2.41 7.71
C GLY A 53 -5.33 1.95 6.26
N LYS A 54 -4.19 2.04 5.57
CA LYS A 54 -4.08 1.58 4.17
C LYS A 54 -2.87 0.68 3.98
N VAL A 55 -3.07 -0.41 3.25
CA VAL A 55 -2.01 -1.27 2.74
C VAL A 55 -1.85 -1.03 1.25
N VAL A 56 -0.61 -0.84 0.80
CA VAL A 56 -0.25 -0.80 -0.62
C VAL A 56 0.74 -1.93 -0.88
N ILE A 57 0.49 -2.74 -1.91
CA ILE A 57 1.30 -3.92 -2.22
C ILE A 57 1.70 -3.85 -3.67
N ASN A 58 2.97 -4.10 -3.95
CA ASN A 58 3.42 -4.31 -5.32
C ASN A 58 3.26 -5.78 -5.69
N LEU A 59 2.44 -6.07 -6.70
CA LEU A 59 2.19 -7.42 -7.19
C LEU A 59 2.80 -7.57 -8.58
N ALA A 60 3.88 -8.33 -8.69
CA ALA A 60 4.63 -8.48 -9.95
C ALA A 60 4.29 -9.76 -10.72
N THR A 61 3.62 -10.73 -10.08
CA THR A 61 3.34 -12.04 -10.68
C THR A 61 1.87 -12.41 -10.55
N PHE A 62 1.39 -13.29 -11.44
CA PHE A 62 -0.01 -13.74 -11.43
C PHE A 62 -0.35 -14.51 -10.15
N GLU A 63 0.58 -15.30 -9.64
CA GLU A 63 0.44 -16.07 -8.41
C GLU A 63 0.18 -15.15 -7.22
N ASN A 64 0.94 -14.05 -7.10
CA ASN A 64 0.73 -13.06 -6.05
C ASN A 64 -0.65 -12.39 -6.17
N ILE A 65 -1.11 -12.07 -7.39
CA ILE A 65 -2.45 -11.50 -7.60
C ILE A 65 -3.53 -12.51 -7.19
N SER A 66 -3.41 -13.76 -7.62
CA SER A 66 -4.36 -14.82 -7.26
C SER A 66 -4.43 -15.01 -5.75
N GLU A 67 -3.27 -15.03 -5.07
CA GLU A 67 -3.20 -15.17 -3.63
C GLU A 67 -3.91 -14.02 -2.90
N VAL A 68 -3.72 -12.77 -3.33
CA VAL A 68 -4.47 -11.62 -2.75
C VAL A 68 -5.97 -11.79 -2.96
N LEU A 69 -6.40 -12.17 -4.16
CA LEU A 69 -7.82 -12.35 -4.46
C LEU A 69 -8.43 -13.47 -3.60
N ASP A 70 -7.72 -14.58 -3.41
CA ASP A 70 -8.13 -15.69 -2.55
C ASP A 70 -8.19 -15.28 -1.08
N TRP A 71 -7.14 -14.63 -0.58
CA TRP A 71 -7.09 -14.10 0.77
C TRP A 71 -8.27 -13.17 1.02
N THR A 72 -8.57 -12.31 0.05
CA THR A 72 -9.64 -11.33 0.20
C THR A 72 -11.03 -11.95 0.19
N ARG A 73 -11.26 -12.97 -0.67
CA ARG A 73 -12.50 -13.76 -0.65
C ARG A 73 -12.72 -14.42 0.71
N LYS A 74 -11.66 -14.98 1.31
CA LYS A 74 -11.73 -15.63 2.63
C LYS A 74 -12.06 -14.65 3.76
N LYS A 75 -11.62 -13.40 3.69
CA LYS A 75 -11.87 -12.37 4.71
C LYS A 75 -13.22 -11.65 4.55
N GLY A 76 -13.92 -11.86 3.43
CA GLY A 76 -15.24 -11.26 3.17
C GLY A 76 -15.19 -9.77 2.77
N SER A 77 -14.02 -9.24 2.43
CA SER A 77 -13.80 -7.80 2.21
C SER A 77 -13.10 -7.54 0.87
N LEU A 78 -13.81 -7.63 -0.26
CA LEU A 78 -13.23 -7.42 -1.61
C LEU A 78 -12.31 -6.19 -1.65
N PRO A 79 -11.11 -6.27 -2.29
CA PRO A 79 -10.27 -5.10 -2.42
C PRO A 79 -11.08 -4.12 -3.24
N LYS A 80 -11.26 -2.89 -2.74
CA LYS A 80 -11.71 -1.81 -3.61
C LYS A 80 -10.60 -1.64 -4.64
N SER A 81 -10.78 -2.23 -5.82
CA SER A 81 -9.88 -1.97 -6.94
C SER A 81 -9.96 -0.47 -7.17
N GLY A 82 -8.86 0.23 -6.87
CA GLY A 82 -8.70 1.61 -7.25
C GLY A 82 -8.67 1.63 -8.76
N ARG A 83 -9.84 1.75 -9.40
CA ARG A 83 -9.91 2.28 -10.76
C ARG A 83 -9.32 3.68 -10.61
N SER A 84 -8.10 3.89 -11.11
CA SER A 84 -7.66 5.25 -11.40
C SER A 84 -8.78 5.85 -12.23
N ARG A 85 -9.50 6.82 -11.65
CA ARG A 85 -10.33 7.72 -12.43
C ARG A 85 -9.34 8.31 -13.41
N GLN A 86 -9.40 7.90 -14.67
CA GLN A 86 -8.84 8.70 -15.75
C GLN A 86 -9.71 9.95 -15.76
N GLU A 87 -9.34 10.92 -14.94
CA GLU A 87 -9.69 12.29 -15.20
C GLU A 87 -8.85 12.63 -16.44
N GLU A 88 -9.51 12.86 -17.57
CA GLU A 88 -8.88 13.58 -18.66
C GLU A 88 -8.35 14.87 -18.06
N GLU A 89 -7.04 14.96 -17.85
CA GLU A 89 -6.40 16.22 -17.55
C GLU A 89 -6.65 17.09 -18.78
N LYS A 90 -7.60 18.04 -18.68
CA LYS A 90 -7.52 19.22 -19.53
C LYS A 90 -6.12 19.77 -19.33
N PRO A 91 -5.29 19.88 -20.37
CA PRO A 91 -3.96 20.43 -20.20
C PRO A 91 -4.11 21.79 -19.54
N PHE A 92 -3.34 22.04 -18.48
CA PHE A 92 -3.32 23.31 -17.75
C PHE A 92 -3.13 24.54 -18.67
N TRP A 93 -2.61 24.34 -19.89
CA TRP A 93 -2.38 25.37 -20.89
C TRP A 93 -3.56 25.67 -21.83
N ASP A 94 -4.75 25.07 -21.68
CA ASP A 94 -5.90 25.37 -22.54
C ASP A 94 -6.52 26.75 -22.23
N PHE A 95 -5.87 27.80 -22.72
CA PHE A 95 -6.29 29.21 -22.68
C PHE A 95 -7.10 29.63 -23.92
N THR A 96 -7.89 28.74 -24.51
CA THR A 96 -8.81 29.11 -25.61
C THR A 96 -10.10 29.72 -25.08
N GLY A 97 -9.97 30.84 -24.36
CA GLY A 97 -11.09 31.63 -23.84
C GLY A 97 -10.82 33.12 -24.00
N SER A 98 -11.15 33.63 -25.18
CA SER A 98 -11.61 35.01 -25.47
C SER A 98 -11.17 36.15 -24.54
N LYS A 99 -10.35 37.05 -25.09
CA LYS A 99 -10.12 38.43 -24.63
C LYS A 99 -11.43 39.18 -24.32
N PRO A 100 -11.42 40.09 -23.34
CA PRO A 100 -11.80 41.49 -23.57
C PRO A 100 -10.61 42.32 -24.08
#